data_AF-A0A941NAJ9-F1
#
_entry.id   AF-A0A941NAJ9-F1
#
_cell.length_a   1.000
_cell.length_b   1.000
_cell.length_c   1.000
_cell.angle_alpha   90.00
_cell.angle_beta   90.00
_cell.angle_gamma   90.00
#
_symmetry.space_group_name_H-M   'P 1'
#
loop_
_entity.id
_entity.type
_entity.pdbx_description
1 polymer ?
#
loop_
_entity_poly.entity_id
_entity_poly.type
_entity_poly.pdbx_seq_one_letter_code
_entity_poly.pdbx_strand_id
1 'polypeptide(L)' 'MWKGIVLKSEAAPPTQDEWSVFLRRSLAPYQIPVAFHVVDHMPRTTSLKPALAEIRAAIEQKLRGA' A
#
# COMPACT_ATOMS: atom_id res chain seq x y z
N MET A 1 3.29 -5.87 10.17
CA MET A 1 3.35 -6.63 8.90
C MET A 1 2.83 -5.74 7.79
N TRP A 2 3.62 -5.43 6.77
CA TRP A 2 3.18 -4.61 5.63
C TRP A 2 2.79 -5.54 4.47
N LYS A 3 1.67 -5.24 3.79
CA LYS A 3 1.24 -5.93 2.59
C LYS A 3 1.29 -4.96 1.42
N GLY A 4 2.00 -5.35 0.35
CA GLY A 4 2.01 -4.63 -0.92
C GLY A 4 1.17 -5.40 -1.94
N ILE A 5 0.47 -4.67 -2.80
CA ILE A 5 -0.31 -5.22 -3.91
C ILE A 5 0.15 -4.51 -5.17
N VAL A 6 0.42 -5.27 -6.22
CA VAL A 6 0.76 -4.73 -7.55
C VAL A 6 -0.49 -4.81 -8.40
N LEU A 7 -0.95 -3.66 -8.89
CA LEU A 7 -2.07 -3.60 -9.82
C LEU A 7 -1.62 -4.17 -11.18
N LYS A 8 -2.53 -4.88 -11.86
CA LYS A 8 -2.33 -5.21 -13.26
C LYS A 8 -2.26 -3.91 -14.07
N SER A 9 -1.46 -3.91 -15.14
CA SER A 9 -1.37 -2.77 -16.06
C SER A 9 -2.76 -2.29 -16.48
N GLU A 10 -2.97 -0.97 -16.45
CA GLU A 10 -4.22 -0.26 -16.79
C GLU A 10 -5.43 -0.52 -15.87
N ALA A 11 -5.25 -1.26 -14.76
CA ALA A 11 -6.31 -1.39 -13.77
C ALA A 11 -6.46 -0.11 -12.94
N ALA A 12 -7.70 0.36 -12.79
CA ALA A 12 -8.00 1.44 -11.86
C ALA A 12 -7.70 0.97 -10.41
N PRO A 13 -7.11 1.83 -9.56
CA PRO A 13 -6.90 1.50 -8.16
C PRO A 13 -8.27 1.37 -7.45
N PRO A 14 -8.48 0.33 -6.63
CA PRO A 14 -9.71 0.21 -5.86
C PRO A 14 -9.83 1.36 -4.85
N THR A 15 -11.07 1.74 -4.57
CA THR A 15 -11.42 2.71 -3.55
C THR A 15 -11.15 2.17 -2.15
N GLN A 16 -11.12 3.07 -1.16
CA GLN A 16 -10.92 2.69 0.23
C GLN A 16 -12.02 1.75 0.76
N ASP A 17 -13.27 1.95 0.34
CA ASP A 17 -14.39 1.10 0.74
C ASP A 17 -14.28 -0.29 0.12
N GLU A 18 -13.90 -0.37 -1.17
CA GLU A 18 -13.67 -1.66 -1.84
C GLU A 18 -12.53 -2.44 -1.15
N TRP A 19 -11.43 -1.78 -0.79
CA TRP A 19 -10.35 -2.41 -0.03
C TRP A 19 -10.83 -2.92 1.33
N SER A 20 -11.59 -2.11 2.05
CA SER A 20 -12.11 -2.48 3.37
C SER A 20 -13.04 -3.68 3.29
N VAL A 21 -13.96 -3.72 2.31
CA VAL A 21 -14.85 -4.86 2.07
C VAL A 21 -14.06 -6.12 1.70
N PHE A 22 -13.06 -6.00 0.82
CA PHE A 22 -12.23 -7.12 0.40
C PHE A 22 -11.44 -7.72 1.58
N LEU A 23 -10.77 -6.87 2.36
CA LEU A 23 -9.89 -7.32 3.44
C LEU A 23 -10.64 -7.92 4.62
N ARG A 24 -11.87 -7.47 4.91
CA ARG A 24 -12.75 -8.07 5.94
C ARG A 24 -13.01 -9.56 5.73
N ARG A 25 -12.84 -10.08 4.51
CA ARG A 25 -13.02 -11.50 4.19
C ARG A 25 -11.91 -12.40 4.76
N SER A 26 -10.75 -11.83 5.07
CA SER A 26 -9.54 -12.60 5.46
C SER A 26 -8.78 -12.05 6.66
N LEU A 27 -9.07 -10.81 7.08
CA LEU A 27 -8.39 -10.13 8.18
C LEU A 27 -9.36 -9.81 9.31
N ALA A 28 -8.86 -9.87 10.55
CA ALA A 28 -9.61 -9.35 11.69
C ALA A 28 -9.77 -7.83 11.56
N PRO A 29 -10.83 -7.22 12.14
CA PRO A 29 -11.12 -5.80 11.97
C PRO A 29 -9.94 -4.85 12.28
N TYR A 30 -9.15 -5.16 13.31
CA TYR A 30 -7.99 -4.36 13.73
C TYR A 30 -6.76 -4.50 12.81
N GLN A 31 -6.76 -5.45 11.89
CA GLN A 31 -5.68 -5.67 10.94
C GLN A 31 -5.91 -4.95 9.60
N ILE A 32 -7.10 -4.38 9.41
CA ILE A 32 -7.45 -3.67 8.17
C ILE A 32 -6.80 -2.29 8.20
N PRO A 33 -5.99 -1.93 7.18
CA PRO A 33 -5.40 -0.60 7.09
C PRO A 33 -6.47 0.49 7.04
N VAL A 34 -6.22 1.59 7.77
CA VAL A 34 -7.08 2.77 7.78
C VAL A 34 -6.81 3.73 6.62
N ALA A 35 -5.72 3.51 5.88
CA ALA A 35 -5.31 4.32 4.74
C ALA A 35 -4.61 3.45 3.70
N PHE A 36 -4.88 3.73 2.42
CA PHE A 36 -4.24 3.09 1.28
C PHE A 36 -3.63 4.18 0.39
N HIS A 37 -2.38 3.99 0.01
CA HIS A 37 -1.69 4.91 -0.89
C HIS A 37 -1.29 4.19 -2.16
N VAL A 38 -1.71 4.75 -3.29
CA VAL A 38 -1.27 4.32 -4.62
C VAL A 38 0.01 5.06 -4.95
N VAL A 39 0.98 4.33 -5.50
CA VAL A 39 2.26 4.83 -5.98
C VAL A 39 2.55 4.21 -7.34
N ASP A 40 3.12 4.98 -8.25
CA ASP A 40 3.46 4.50 -9.60
C ASP A 40 4.61 3.50 -9.58
N HIS A 41 5.56 3.71 -8.66
CA HIS A 41 6.71 2.86 -8.47
C HIS A 41 6.93 2.53 -6.99
N MET A 42 7.12 1.25 -6.70
CA MET A 42 7.46 0.78 -5.35
C MET A 42 8.99 0.69 -5.23
N PRO A 43 9.63 1.45 -4.31
CA PRO A 43 11.07 1.34 -4.07
C PRO A 43 11.49 -0.09 -3.74
N ARG A 44 12.56 -0.54 -4.39
CA ARG A 44 13.09 -1.90 -4.26
C ARG A 44 14.60 -1.86 -4.07
N THR A 45 15.12 -2.80 -3.30
CA THR A 45 16.57 -3.02 -3.16
C THR A 45 17.16 -3.57 -4.46
N THR A 46 18.49 -3.63 -4.57
CA THR A 46 19.19 -4.27 -5.70
C THR A 46 18.77 -5.73 -5.90
N SER A 47 18.35 -6.42 -4.83
CA SER A 47 17.78 -7.78 -4.89
C SER A 47 16.27 -7.80 -5.20
N LEU A 48 15.71 -6.69 -5.68
CA LEU A 48 14.30 -6.48 -6.07
C LEU A 48 13.26 -6.65 -4.94
N LYS A 49 13.70 -6.78 -3.69
CA LYS A 49 12.80 -6.83 -2.53
C LYS A 49 12.28 -5.43 -2.22
N PRO A 50 11.07 -5.28 -1.66
CA PRO A 50 10.59 -4.00 -1.14
C PRO A 50 11.62 -3.32 -0.23
N ALA A 51 12.03 -2.10 -0.56
CA ALA A 51 12.95 -1.31 0.26
C ALA A 51 12.18 -0.60 1.37
N LEU A 52 11.94 -1.29 2.49
CA LEU A 52 11.03 -0.82 3.55
C LEU A 52 11.41 0.55 4.13
N ALA A 53 12.71 0.84 4.27
CA ALA A 53 13.19 2.12 4.77
C ALA A 53 12.82 3.27 3.82
N GLU A 54 13.02 3.08 2.52
CA GLU A 54 12.68 4.08 1.49
C GLU A 54 11.17 4.24 1.35
N ILE A 55 10.42 3.13 1.37
CA ILE A 55 8.94 3.15 1.35
C ILE A 55 8.41 3.97 2.53
N ARG A 56 8.95 3.73 3.73
CA ARG A 56 8.57 4.49 4.94
C ARG A 56 8.86 5.97 4.77
N ALA A 57 10.06 6.32 4.33
CA ALA A 57 10.44 7.72 4.12
C ALA A 57 9.50 8.42 3.11
N ALA A 58 9.14 7.74 2.01
CA ALA A 58 8.22 8.26 1.00
C ALA A 58 6.80 8.48 1.57
N ILE A 59 6.28 7.53 2.36
CA ILE A 59 4.98 7.67 3.01
C ILE A 59 5.00 8.84 3.99
N GLU A 60 6.03 8.93 4.84
CA GLU A 60 6.17 10.01 5.81
C GLU A 60 6.31 11.38 5.14
N GLN A 61 7.00 11.47 4.00
CA GLN A 61 7.08 12.69 3.22
C GLN A 61 5.71 13.10 2.67
N LYS A 62 4.93 12.14 2.15
CA LYS A 62 3.58 12.39 1.65
C LYS A 62 2.63 12.86 2.75
N LEU A 63 2.74 12.29 3.96
CA LEU A 63 1.96 12.71 5.13
C LEU A 63 2.32 14.12 5.63
N ARG A 64 3.57 14.56 5.45
CA ARG A 64 4.00 15.92 5.84
C ARG A 64 3.59 17.01 4.86
N GLY A 65 3.26 16.66 3.62
CA GLY A 65 2.87 17.60 2.57
C GLY A 65 1.37 17.64 2.29
N ALA A 66 0.54 16.96 3.09
CA ALA A 66 -0.91 16.86 2.94
C ALA A 66 -1.65 17.66 4.02
#